data_AF-A0AAD4TGP7-F1
#
_entry.id   AF-A0AAD4TGP7-F1
#
_cell.length_a   1.000
_cell.length_b   1.000
_cell.length_c   1.000
_cell.angle_alpha   90.00
_cell.angle_beta   90.00
_cell.angle_gamma   90.00
#
_symmetry.space_group_name_H-M   'P 1'
#
loop_
_entity.id
_entity.type
_entity.pdbx_description
1 polymer ?
#
loop_
_entity_poly.entity_id
_entity_poly.type
_entity_poly.pdbx_seq_one_letter_code
_entity_poly.pdbx_strand_id
1 'polypeptide(L)'
;SSSRSFRKTKKSTGEGMAEAIHLMESAVNNIANEKEENRNSSLEKNVVVALEEIPELDDFMFMQGLELLEDEKKAKIFIALSGDRRRHWLLSKLNFSDYY
;
A
#
# COMPACT_ATOMS: atom_id res chain seq x y z
N SER A 1 22.52 62.30 27.08
CA SER A 1 22.47 61.05 26.30
C SER A 1 21.45 60.11 26.91
N SER A 2 20.36 59.78 26.20
CA SER A 2 19.37 58.80 26.68
C SER A 2 19.10 57.78 25.59
N SER A 3 19.58 56.57 25.83
CA SER A 3 19.50 55.41 24.96
C SER A 3 18.09 54.85 24.93
N ARG A 4 17.42 54.95 23.77
CA ARG A 4 16.14 54.28 23.51
C ARG A 4 16.39 52.79 23.30
N SER A 5 16.02 51.98 24.29
CA SER A 5 15.99 50.52 24.15
C SER A 5 14.82 50.14 23.23
N PHE A 6 15.12 49.60 22.05
CA PHE A 6 14.14 48.93 21.20
C PHE A 6 13.71 47.63 21.88
N ARG A 7 12.55 47.64 22.55
CA ARG A 7 11.91 46.41 23.01
C ARG A 7 11.46 45.64 21.78
N LYS A 8 12.18 44.57 21.41
CA LYS A 8 11.69 43.58 20.46
C LYS A 8 10.50 42.86 21.11
N THR A 9 9.30 43.22 20.71
CA THR A 9 8.08 42.48 21.02
C THR A 9 8.16 41.12 20.34
N LYS A 10 8.42 40.07 21.12
CA LYS A 10 8.15 38.69 20.71
C LYS A 10 6.64 38.55 20.60
N LYS A 11 6.10 38.64 19.38
CA LYS A 11 4.70 38.32 19.09
C LYS A 11 4.54 36.81 19.31
N SER A 12 4.19 36.42 20.54
CA SER A 12 3.85 35.05 20.93
C SER A 12 2.48 34.73 20.36
N THR A 13 2.41 34.48 19.06
CA THR A 13 1.14 34.30 18.36
C THR A 13 0.82 32.81 18.29
N GLY A 14 -0.29 32.38 18.91
CA GLY A 14 -0.82 31.00 18.78
C GLY A 14 -1.05 30.58 17.32
N GLU A 15 -1.10 31.55 16.41
CA GLU A 15 -1.07 31.39 14.96
C GLU A 15 0.17 30.61 14.47
N GLY A 16 1.37 30.87 15.01
CA GLY A 16 2.57 30.10 14.69
C GLY A 16 2.58 28.70 15.28
N MET A 17 1.87 28.48 16.39
CA MET A 17 1.66 27.12 16.92
C MET A 17 0.65 26.34 16.07
N ALA A 18 -0.40 26.99 15.57
CA ALA A 18 -1.36 26.37 14.66
C ALA A 18 -0.72 25.97 13.33
N GLU A 19 0.13 26.82 12.75
CA GLU A 19 0.92 26.47 11.55
C GLU A 19 1.84 25.28 11.81
N ALA A 20 2.53 25.24 12.96
CA ALA A 20 3.38 24.10 13.31
C ALA A 20 2.59 22.80 13.44
N ILE A 21 1.39 22.84 14.03
CA ILE A 21 0.49 21.68 14.14
C ILE A 21 0.05 21.21 12.74
N HIS A 22 -0.40 22.11 11.88
CA HIS A 22 -0.80 21.75 10.51
C HIS A 22 0.34 21.19 9.66
N LEU A 23 1.57 21.72 9.83
CA LEU A 23 2.75 21.15 9.17
C LEU A 23 3.05 19.73 9.67
N MET A 24 2.88 19.47 10.96
CA MET A 24 3.02 18.12 11.52
C MET A 24 1.92 17.18 11.02
N GLU A 25 0.66 17.61 10.98
CA GLU A 25 -0.46 16.84 10.41
C GLU A 25 -0.20 16.49 8.95
N SER A 26 0.25 17.45 8.15
CA SER A 26 0.58 17.24 6.74
C SER A 26 1.76 16.27 6.57
N ALA A 27 2.81 16.41 7.37
CA ALA A 27 3.95 15.50 7.34
C ALA A 27 3.56 14.06 7.75
N VAL A 28 2.72 13.90 8.77
CA VAL A 28 2.21 12.58 9.21
C VAL A 28 1.36 11.93 8.12
N ASN A 29 0.46 12.69 7.48
CA ASN A 29 -0.36 12.19 6.38
C ASN A 29 0.50 11.78 5.18
N ASN A 30 1.52 12.56 4.83
CA ASN A 30 2.42 12.21 3.74
C ASN A 30 3.18 10.90 4.02
N ILE A 31 3.72 10.73 5.24
CA ILE A 31 4.38 9.49 5.66
C ILE A 31 3.42 8.28 5.63
N ALA A 32 2.15 8.48 5.99
CA ALA A 32 1.14 7.43 5.96
C ALA A 32 0.84 6.98 4.52
N ASN A 33 0.64 7.94 3.61
CA ASN A 33 0.35 7.69 2.20
C ASN A 33 1.56 7.04 1.49
N GLU A 34 2.78 7.54 1.70
CA GLU A 34 4.00 6.95 1.13
C GLU A 34 4.18 5.49 1.56
N LYS A 35 3.82 5.14 2.81
CA LYS A 35 3.85 3.77 3.29
C LYS A 35 2.79 2.89 2.65
N GLU A 36 1.61 3.43 2.37
CA GLU A 36 0.52 2.69 1.72
C GLU A 36 0.86 2.39 0.25
N GLU A 37 1.31 3.40 -0.51
CA GLU A 37 1.72 3.24 -1.90
C GLU A 37 2.85 2.21 -2.06
N ASN A 38 3.86 2.26 -1.19
CA ASN A 38 4.96 1.30 -1.23
C ASN A 38 4.49 -0.13 -0.90
N ARG A 39 3.55 -0.29 0.04
CA ARG A 39 2.97 -1.60 0.38
C ARG A 39 2.17 -2.17 -0.78
N ASN A 40 1.36 -1.34 -1.44
CA ASN A 40 0.53 -1.76 -2.57
C ASN A 40 1.41 -2.16 -3.76
N SER A 41 2.42 -1.34 -4.09
CA SER A 41 3.39 -1.68 -5.15
C SER A 41 4.17 -2.97 -4.87
N SER A 42 4.51 -3.22 -3.60
CA SER A 42 5.16 -4.47 -3.21
C SER A 42 4.22 -5.67 -3.35
N LEU A 43 2.93 -5.51 -3.03
CA LEU A 43 1.94 -6.58 -3.12
C LEU A 43 1.69 -6.97 -4.58
N GLU A 44 1.50 -5.99 -5.47
CA GLU A 44 1.29 -6.21 -6.91
C GLU A 44 2.45 -7.00 -7.53
N LYS A 45 3.70 -6.60 -7.24
CA LYS A 45 4.89 -7.31 -7.73
C LYS A 45 4.95 -8.74 -7.20
N ASN A 46 4.64 -8.94 -5.92
CA ASN A 46 4.62 -10.27 -5.33
C ASN A 46 3.55 -11.16 -5.95
N VAL A 47 2.38 -10.60 -6.31
CA VAL A 47 1.29 -11.33 -6.99
C VAL A 47 1.74 -11.84 -8.35
N VAL A 48 2.36 -10.97 -9.15
CA VAL A 48 2.87 -11.36 -10.49
C VAL A 48 3.87 -12.50 -10.36
N VAL A 49 4.88 -12.36 -9.49
CA VAL A 49 5.89 -13.40 -9.27
C VAL A 49 5.23 -14.70 -8.80
N ALA A 50 4.29 -14.63 -7.87
CA ALA A 50 3.63 -15.81 -7.33
C ALA A 50 2.73 -16.54 -8.35
N LEU A 51 2.16 -15.82 -9.33
CA LEU A 51 1.44 -16.41 -10.46
C LEU A 51 2.39 -17.06 -11.47
N GLU A 52 3.50 -16.40 -11.81
CA GLU A 52 4.54 -16.92 -12.70
C GLU A 52 5.19 -18.22 -12.18
N GLU A 53 5.23 -18.39 -10.85
CA GLU A 53 5.71 -19.62 -10.19
C GLU A 53 4.75 -20.82 -10.33
N ILE A 54 3.49 -20.61 -10.75
CA ILE A 54 2.53 -21.71 -10.90
C ILE A 54 2.83 -22.47 -12.19
N PRO A 55 3.21 -23.76 -12.12
CA PRO A 55 3.44 -24.54 -13.32
C PRO A 55 2.15 -24.75 -14.10
N GLU A 56 2.25 -24.74 -15.44
CA GLU A 56 1.15 -24.99 -16.36
C GLU A 56 -0.04 -24.02 -16.21
N LEU A 57 0.22 -22.81 -15.70
CA LEU A 57 -0.78 -21.75 -15.70
C LEU A 57 -0.89 -21.17 -17.11
N ASP A 58 -2.06 -21.31 -17.75
CA ASP A 58 -2.29 -20.73 -19.06
C ASP A 58 -2.47 -19.20 -18.97
N ASP A 59 -2.17 -18.50 -20.08
CA ASP A 59 -2.23 -17.03 -20.13
C ASP A 59 -3.63 -16.49 -19.78
N PHE A 60 -4.69 -17.24 -20.08
CA PHE A 60 -6.05 -16.81 -19.77
C PHE A 60 -6.35 -16.89 -18.27
N MET A 61 -5.91 -17.96 -17.60
CA MET A 61 -5.96 -18.12 -16.16
C MET A 61 -5.04 -17.13 -15.46
N PHE A 62 -3.89 -16.79 -16.04
CA PHE A 62 -3.01 -15.75 -15.52
C PHE A 62 -3.72 -14.40 -15.49
N MET A 63 -4.36 -14.00 -16.60
CA MET A 63 -5.10 -12.73 -16.68
C MET A 63 -6.31 -12.70 -15.74
N GLN A 64 -7.10 -13.79 -15.67
CA GLN A 64 -8.20 -13.88 -14.71
C GLN A 64 -7.72 -13.91 -13.25
N GLY A 65 -6.55 -14.50 -13.00
CA GLY A 65 -5.90 -14.50 -11.70
C GLY A 65 -5.51 -13.09 -11.27
N LEU A 66 -4.97 -12.27 -12.17
CA LEU A 66 -4.66 -10.87 -11.89
C LEU A 66 -5.92 -10.09 -11.50
N GLU A 67 -7.00 -10.20 -12.28
CA GLU A 67 -8.29 -9.54 -11.98
C GLU A 67 -8.86 -9.99 -10.62
N LEU A 68 -8.78 -11.29 -10.32
CA LEU A 68 -9.21 -11.84 -9.03
C LEU A 68 -8.41 -11.26 -7.85
N LEU A 69 -7.11 -11.01 -8.05
CA LEU A 69 -6.16 -10.60 -7.02
C LEU A 69 -6.02 -9.08 -6.87
N GLU A 70 -6.80 -8.29 -7.61
CA GLU A 70 -7.01 -6.86 -7.31
C GLU A 70 -7.63 -6.67 -5.90
N ASP A 71 -8.39 -7.66 -5.43
CA ASP A 71 -8.84 -7.73 -4.04
C ASP A 71 -7.64 -8.01 -3.11
N GLU A 72 -7.24 -6.99 -2.35
CA GLU A 72 -6.08 -7.04 -1.46
C GLU A 72 -6.14 -8.22 -0.46
N LYS A 73 -7.34 -8.59 0.02
CA LYS A 73 -7.50 -9.71 0.95
C LYS A 73 -7.24 -11.03 0.24
N LYS A 74 -7.72 -11.18 -1.00
CA LYS A 74 -7.44 -12.35 -1.83
C LYS A 74 -5.97 -12.44 -2.21
N ALA A 75 -5.33 -11.33 -2.58
CA ALA A 75 -3.89 -11.25 -2.82
C ALA A 75 -3.08 -11.72 -1.61
N LYS A 76 -3.37 -11.19 -0.41
CA LYS A 76 -2.67 -11.60 0.81
C LYS A 76 -2.82 -13.10 1.11
N ILE A 77 -4.02 -13.65 0.93
CA ILE A 77 -4.24 -15.10 1.10
C ILE A 77 -3.43 -15.88 0.05
N PHE A 78 -3.52 -15.49 -1.21
CA PHE A 78 -2.82 -16.15 -2.32
C PHE A 78 -1.29 -16.18 -2.13
N ILE A 79 -0.70 -15.04 -1.76
CA ILE A 79 0.75 -14.95 -1.47
C ILE A 79 1.16 -15.82 -0.28
N ALA A 80 0.31 -15.92 0.75
CA ALA A 80 0.58 -16.78 1.90
C ALA A 80 0.53 -18.28 1.56
N LEU A 81 -0.09 -18.66 0.43
CA LEU A 81 -0.11 -20.03 -0.05
C LEU A 81 1.17 -20.35 -0.83
N SER A 82 1.68 -21.56 -0.63
CA SER A 82 2.89 -22.07 -1.27
C SER A 82 2.64 -23.39 -1.99
N GLY A 83 3.41 -23.63 -3.06
CA GLY A 83 3.33 -24.87 -3.86
C GLY A 83 1.94 -25.11 -4.44
N ASP A 84 1.53 -26.37 -4.48
CA ASP A 84 0.28 -26.78 -5.15
C ASP A 84 -0.97 -26.13 -4.54
N ARG A 85 -0.93 -25.73 -3.27
CA ARG A 85 -2.07 -25.06 -2.62
C ARG A 85 -2.43 -23.75 -3.32
N ARG A 86 -1.43 -23.05 -3.87
CA ARG A 86 -1.63 -21.78 -4.59
C ARG A 86 -2.45 -22.01 -5.85
N ARG A 87 -2.08 -23.02 -6.65
CA ARG A 87 -2.81 -23.43 -7.86
C ARG A 87 -4.22 -23.89 -7.55
N HIS A 88 -4.39 -24.82 -6.60
CA HIS A 88 -5.72 -25.32 -6.22
C HIS A 88 -6.63 -24.20 -5.73
N TRP A 89 -6.10 -23.29 -4.93
CA TRP A 89 -6.88 -22.15 -4.45
C TRP A 89 -7.30 -21.26 -5.62
N LEU A 90 -6.39 -20.92 -6.53
CA LEU A 90 -6.70 -20.09 -7.70
C LEU A 90 -7.82 -20.71 -8.55
N LEU A 91 -7.68 -21.98 -8.92
CA LEU A 91 -8.68 -22.71 -9.70
C LEU A 91 -10.04 -22.80 -8.97
N SER A 92 -10.02 -22.94 -7.64
CA SER A 92 -11.26 -22.94 -6.84
C SER A 92 -11.99 -21.59 -6.87
N LYS A 93 -11.27 -20.49 -7.07
CA LYS A 93 -11.85 -19.13 -7.12
C LYS A 93 -12.28 -18.72 -8.51
N LEU A 94 -11.61 -19.22 -9.54
CA LEU A 94 -11.97 -18.99 -10.93
C LEU A 94 -13.06 -19.95 -11.43
N ASN A 95 -13.60 -20.82 -10.57
CA ASN A 95 -14.56 -21.87 -10.91
C ASN A 95 -14.04 -22.87 -11.96
N PHE A 96 -12.71 -23.04 -12.05
CA PHE A 96 -12.08 -24.07 -12.88
C PHE A 96 -11.89 -25.41 -12.14
N SER A 97 -12.43 -25.52 -10.93
CA SER A 97 -12.31 -26.73 -10.09
C SER A 97 -12.90 -27.99 -10.71
N ASP A 98 -13.79 -27.87 -11.70
CA ASP A 98 -14.44 -29.01 -12.36
C ASP A 98 -13.73 -29.44 -13.67
N TYR A 99 -12.68 -28.73 -14.09
CA TYR A 99 -12.00 -28.94 -15.38
C TYR A 99 -10.66 -29.66 -15.28
N TYR A 100 -10.16 -29.94 -14.07
CA TYR A 100 -8.86 -30.58 -13.79
C TYR A 100 -8.92 -31.43 -12.52
#